data_AF-A0A1J4YTV5-F1
#
_entry.id   AF-A0A1J4YTV5-F1
#
_cell.length_a   1.000
_cell.length_b   1.000
_cell.length_c   1.000
_cell.angle_alpha   90.00
_cell.angle_beta   90.00
_cell.angle_gamma   90.00
#
_symmetry.space_group_name_H-M   'P 1'
#
loop_
_entity.id
_entity.type
_entity.pdbx_description
1 polymer ?
#
loop_
_entity_poly.entity_id
_entity_poly.type
_entity_poly.pdbx_seq_one_letter_code
_entity_poly.pdbx_strand_id
1 'polypeptide(L)'
;MNKADLINDLAKILPTKKEAEQTVNVIFNSIKESLRSYNKVTIANFGSFYVKSYSPRKVHRLKDGAKILIPPRKIVKFKPSKKILI
;
A
#
# COMPACT_ATOMS: atom_id res chain seq x y z
N MET A 1 -8.21 -13.32 -6.04
CA MET A 1 -8.64 -12.94 -4.68
C MET A 1 -8.91 -11.44 -4.65
N ASN A 2 -10.16 -11.06 -4.42
CA ASN A 2 -10.63 -9.69 -4.19
C ASN A 2 -11.01 -9.50 -2.69
N LYS A 3 -11.54 -8.32 -2.32
CA LYS A 3 -11.95 -8.05 -0.94
C LYS A 3 -13.04 -8.99 -0.44
N ALA A 4 -14.01 -9.34 -1.29
CA ALA A 4 -15.11 -10.24 -0.93
C ALA A 4 -14.60 -11.67 -0.70
N ASP A 5 -13.64 -12.13 -1.51
CA ASP A 5 -12.98 -13.44 -1.32
C ASP A 5 -12.29 -13.49 0.04
N LEU A 6 -11.56 -12.43 0.43
CA LEU A 6 -10.90 -12.35 1.74
C LEU A 6 -11.90 -12.38 2.92
N ILE A 7 -13.05 -11.71 2.78
CA ILE A 7 -14.12 -11.75 3.79
C ILE A 7 -14.70 -13.16 3.88
N ASN A 8 -14.94 -13.83 2.76
CA ASN A 8 -15.47 -15.19 2.75
C ASN A 8 -14.49 -16.19 3.37
N ASP A 9 -13.19 -16.02 3.17
CA ASP A 9 -12.16 -16.86 3.81
C ASP A 9 -12.08 -16.61 5.32
N LEU A 10 -12.18 -15.35 5.76
CA LEU A 10 -12.21 -15.03 7.19
C LEU A 10 -13.51 -15.48 7.87
N ALA A 11 -14.64 -15.48 7.16
CA ALA A 11 -15.92 -15.95 7.67
C ALA A 11 -15.95 -17.48 7.92
N LYS A 12 -14.97 -18.25 7.41
CA LYS A 12 -14.80 -19.67 7.78
C LYS A 12 -14.21 -19.85 9.17
N ILE A 13 -13.52 -18.83 9.68
CA ILE A 13 -12.80 -18.86 10.97
C ILE A 13 -13.57 -18.08 12.03
N LEU A 14 -14.20 -16.97 11.63
CA LEU A 14 -14.94 -16.09 12.51
C LEU A 14 -16.41 -16.52 12.62
N PRO A 15 -17.07 -16.23 13.76
CA PRO A 15 -18.44 -16.67 14.01
C PRO A 15 -19.47 -15.94 13.14
N THR A 16 -19.21 -14.70 12.71
CA THR A 16 -20.12 -13.97 11.84
C THR A 16 -19.42 -13.33 10.63
N LYS A 17 -20.12 -13.30 9.48
CA LYS A 17 -19.66 -12.61 8.27
C LYS A 17 -19.47 -11.10 8.51
N LYS A 18 -20.27 -10.52 9.39
CA LYS A 18 -20.18 -9.11 9.78
C LYS A 18 -18.87 -8.81 10.51
N GLU A 19 -18.45 -9.68 11.43
CA GLU A 19 -17.14 -9.56 12.09
C GLU A 19 -15.98 -9.73 11.10
N ALA A 20 -16.09 -10.67 10.16
CA ALA A 20 -15.09 -10.84 9.10
C ALA A 20 -14.94 -9.57 8.25
N GLU A 21 -16.06 -8.96 7.84
CA GLU A 21 -16.05 -7.70 7.10
C GLU A 21 -15.45 -6.55 7.92
N GLN A 22 -15.86 -6.40 9.18
CA GLN A 22 -15.33 -5.38 10.10
C GLN A 22 -13.82 -5.55 10.28
N THR A 23 -13.35 -6.77 10.49
CA THR A 23 -11.92 -7.09 10.66
C THR A 23 -11.11 -6.66 9.44
N VAL A 24 -11.57 -7.03 8.23
CA VAL A 24 -10.92 -6.63 6.97
C VAL A 24 -10.86 -5.11 6.85
N ASN A 25 -11.97 -4.42 7.14
CA ASN A 25 -12.04 -2.97 7.07
C ASN A 25 -11.08 -2.30 8.05
N VAL A 26 -11.00 -2.78 9.29
CA VAL A 26 -10.09 -2.27 10.32
C VAL A 26 -8.64 -2.42 9.87
N ILE A 27 -8.24 -3.60 9.36
CA ILE A 27 -6.87 -3.85 8.89
C ILE A 27 -6.46 -2.84 7.81
N PHE A 28 -7.29 -2.68 6.76
CA PHE A 28 -6.97 -1.76 5.68
C PHE A 28 -7.01 -0.29 6.12
N ASN A 29 -7.91 0.08 7.03
CA ASN A 29 -7.95 1.42 7.59
C ASN A 29 -6.71 1.73 8.43
N SER A 30 -6.28 0.83 9.31
CA SER A 30 -5.07 1.01 10.12
C SER A 30 -3.81 1.13 9.26
N ILE A 31 -3.71 0.37 8.17
CA ILE A 31 -2.62 0.51 7.19
C ILE A 31 -2.67 1.91 6.52
N LYS A 32 -3.86 2.35 6.10
CA LYS A 32 -4.06 3.65 5.45
C LYS A 32 -3.71 4.81 6.37
N GLU A 33 -4.12 4.75 7.64
CA GLU A 33 -3.81 5.76 8.65
C GLU A 33 -2.31 5.81 8.95
N SER A 34 -1.68 4.65 9.15
CA SER A 34 -0.23 4.57 9.36
C SER A 34 0.55 5.20 8.21
N LEU A 35 0.14 4.94 6.97
CA LEU A 35 0.78 5.51 5.78
C LEU A 35 0.52 7.01 5.63
N ARG A 36 -0.64 7.53 6.04
CA ARG A 36 -0.91 8.97 6.07
C ARG A 36 0.00 9.70 7.04
N SER A 37 0.34 9.07 8.16
CA SER A 37 1.30 9.58 9.16
C SER A 37 2.76 9.36 8.76
N TYR A 38 3.04 8.92 7.52
CA TYR A 38 4.38 8.58 7.03
C TYR A 38 5.08 7.44 7.80
N ASN A 39 4.32 6.67 8.59
CA ASN A 39 4.85 5.54 9.32
C ASN A 39 4.95 4.33 8.40
N LYS A 40 6.09 3.63 8.51
CA LYS A 40 6.32 2.38 7.80
C LYS A 40 5.50 1.26 8.47
N VAL A 41 4.71 0.55 7.67
CA VAL A 41 3.97 -0.64 8.12
C VAL A 41 4.73 -1.87 7.69
N THR A 42 5.13 -2.72 8.64
CA THR A 42 5.81 -3.99 8.34
C THR A 42 4.92 -5.14 8.78
N ILE A 43 4.59 -6.02 7.83
CA ILE A 43 3.84 -7.25 8.06
C ILE A 43 4.82 -8.41 7.86
N ALA A 44 5.11 -9.13 8.95
CA ALA A 44 6.06 -10.25 8.92
C ALA A 44 5.66 -11.28 7.86
N ASN A 45 6.65 -11.85 7.18
CA ASN A 45 6.48 -12.84 6.10
C ASN A 45 5.69 -12.36 4.86
N PHE A 46 5.13 -11.14 4.87
CA PHE A 46 4.42 -10.56 3.71
C PHE A 46 5.25 -9.45 3.06
N GLY A 47 5.56 -8.39 3.81
CA GLY A 47 6.34 -7.27 3.27
C GLY A 47 6.22 -6.01 4.11
N SER A 48 6.62 -4.88 3.53
CA SER A 48 6.53 -3.58 4.19
C SER A 48 5.98 -2.51 3.26
N PHE A 49 5.01 -1.76 3.73
CA PHE A 49 4.53 -0.54 3.09
C PHE A 49 5.27 0.67 3.68
N TYR A 50 5.72 1.57 2.81
CA TYR A 50 6.40 2.79 3.23
C TYR A 50 6.07 3.92 2.26
N VAL A 51 6.09 5.15 2.77
CA VAL A 51 5.95 6.34 1.92
C VAL A 51 7.33 6.77 1.45
N LYS A 52 7.51 6.81 0.13
CA LYS A 52 8.71 7.36 -0.51
C LYS A 52 8.44 8.77 -1.00
N SER A 53 9.19 9.73 -0.47
CA SER A 53 9.23 11.09 -0.98
C SER A 53 10.18 11.17 -2.16
N TYR A 54 9.73 11.84 -3.23
CA TYR A 54 10.53 12.17 -4.40
C TYR A 54 10.79 13.66 -4.39
N SER A 55 12.07 14.03 -4.46
CA SER A 55 12.49 15.42 -4.67
C SER A 55 12.06 15.90 -6.06
N PRO A 56 11.84 17.23 -6.22
CA PRO A 56 11.59 17.80 -7.53
C PRO A 56 12.80 17.53 -8.43
N ARG A 57 12.53 17.23 -9.69
CA ARG A 57 13.59 17.03 -10.68
C ARG A 57 13.24 17.67 -12.00
N LYS A 58 14.26 18.20 -12.67
CA LYS A 58 14.14 18.71 -14.04
C LYS A 58 14.30 17.54 -14.99
N VAL A 59 13.39 17.44 -15.95
CA VAL A 59 13.41 16.39 -16.99
C VAL A 59 13.20 17.06 -18.33
N HIS A 60 13.85 16.56 -19.37
CA HIS A 60 13.67 17.06 -20.73
C HIS A 60 12.51 16.33 -21.38
N ARG A 61 11.62 17.07 -22.05
CA ARG A 61 10.53 16.49 -22.84
C ARG A 61 11.11 15.87 -24.10
N LEU A 62 10.75 14.61 -24.38
CA LEU A 62 11.31 13.85 -25.50
C LEU A 62 11.00 14.46 -26.88
N LYS A 63 9.90 15.20 -27.01
CA LYS A 63 9.46 15.75 -28.30
C LYS A 63 10.26 16.98 -28.75
N ASP A 64 10.55 17.90 -27.84
CA ASP A 64 11.06 19.26 -28.16
C ASP A 64 12.27 19.67 -27.31
N GLY A 65 12.73 18.81 -26.39
CA GLY A 65 13.85 19.12 -25.49
C GLY A 65 13.53 20.15 -24.40
N ALA A 66 12.28 20.61 -24.29
CA ALA A 66 11.90 21.60 -23.30
C ALA A 66 12.13 21.08 -21.86
N LYS A 67 12.68 21.93 -20.99
CA LYS A 67 12.90 21.61 -19.58
C LYS A 67 11.58 21.67 -18.82
N ILE A 68 11.14 20.52 -18.30
CA ILE A 68 9.96 20.40 -17.44
C ILE A 68 10.41 20.18 -16.01
N LEU A 69 9.81 20.90 -15.07
CA LEU A 69 9.96 20.64 -13.64
C LEU A 69 8.90 19.63 -13.19
N ILE A 70 9.32 18.48 -12.66
CA ILE A 70 8.42 17.57 -11.97
C ILE A 70 8.36 17.99 -10.50
N PRO A 71 7.16 18.31 -9.96
CA PRO A 71 7.02 18.72 -8.56
C PRO A 71 7.35 17.56 -7.60
N PRO A 72 7.70 17.87 -6.34
CA PRO A 72 7.86 16.83 -5.34
C PRO A 72 6.56 16.04 -5.17
N ARG A 73 6.68 14.74 -4.97
CA ARG A 73 5.52 13.88 -4.71
C ARG A 73 5.85 12.81 -3.70
N LYS A 74 4.84 12.36 -2.97
CA LYS A 74 4.93 11.24 -2.04
C LYS A 74 4.11 10.09 -2.60
N ILE A 75 4.71 8.92 -2.66
CA ILE A 75 4.02 7.72 -3.13
C ILE A 75 4.17 6.59 -2.11
N VAL A 76 3.13 5.80 -1.95
CA VAL A 76 3.21 4.56 -1.18
C VAL A 76 3.93 3.52 -2.04
N LYS A 77 4.91 2.84 -1.45
CA LYS A 77 5.59 1.69 -2.03
C LYS A 77 5.43 0.49 -1.14
N PHE A 78 5.32 -0.68 -1.75
CA PHE A 78 5.40 -1.97 -1.10
C PHE A 78 6.74 -2.62 -1.39
N LYS A 79 7.42 -3.12 -0.35
CA LYS A 79 8.61 -3.96 -0.46
C LYS A 79 8.22 -5.39 -0.04
N PRO A 80 8.18 -6.36 -0.96
CA PRO A 80 7.87 -7.74 -0.63
C PRO A 80 8.93 -8.34 0.31
N SER A 81 8.52 -9.25 1.19
CA SER A 81 9.45 -10.03 2.00
C SER A 81 10.08 -11.16 1.18
N LYS A 82 11.23 -11.70 1.61
CA LYS A 82 11.83 -12.86 0.90
C LYS A 82 10.90 -14.08 0.83
N LYS A 83 10.02 -14.25 1.82
CA LYS A 83 9.09 -15.38 1.91
C LYS A 83 7.86 -15.25 1.01
N ILE A 84 7.58 -14.05 0.47
CA ILE A 84 6.50 -13.85 -0.51
C ILE A 84 6.99 -13.95 -1.95
N LEU A 85 8.32 -13.95 -2.16
CA LEU A 85 8.90 -14.15 -3.48
C LEU A 85 8.73 -15.63 -3.82
N ILE A 86 7.86 -15.89 -4.78
CA ILE A 86 7.62 -17.20 -5.40
C ILE A 86 8.74 -17.45 -6.40
#